data_AF-A0A950QMS4-F1
#
_entry.id   AF-A0A950QMS4-F1
#
_cell.length_a   1.000
_cell.length_b   1.000
_cell.length_c   1.000
_cell.angle_alpha   90.00
_cell.angle_beta   90.00
_cell.angle_gamma   90.00
#
_symmetry.space_group_name_H-M   'P 1'
#
loop_
_entity.id
_entity.type
_entity.pdbx_description
1 polymer ?
#
loop_
_entity_poly.entity_id
_entity_poly.type
_entity_poly.pdbx_seq_one_letter_code
_entity_poly.pdbx_strand_id
1 'polypeptide(L)'
;MRWYRTLLFSALLTLASMSLYAADEPSVLVIVFKDGHQQTVSMADVSRIEFRTSNGAASSGFAGHGRFLGRWRVGDGAGGHFFITLDPNGVASKTMGAAHGTWTVTDGEARISWDDGWHDVIRRAGDKYQKAAFAPGTSFNDSPSNVADAVNTSPQPN
;
A
#
# COMPACT_ATOMS: atom_id res chain seq x y z
N MET A 1 50.41 -62.50 -1.22
CA MET A 1 50.99 -61.20 -0.84
C MET A 1 50.60 -60.18 -1.91
N ARG A 2 49.56 -59.40 -1.63
CA ARG A 2 48.93 -58.44 -2.57
C ARG A 2 49.44 -57.03 -2.25
N TRP A 3 49.76 -56.31 -3.31
CA TRP A 3 50.22 -54.93 -3.33
C TRP A 3 49.07 -53.98 -2.98
N TYR A 4 49.34 -52.86 -2.29
CA TYR A 4 48.42 -51.73 -2.25
C TYR A 4 49.11 -50.48 -2.82
N ARG A 5 48.46 -49.93 -3.85
CA ARG A 5 48.86 -48.72 -4.57
C ARG A 5 48.07 -47.52 -4.02
N THR A 6 48.68 -46.35 -4.18
CA THR A 6 48.03 -45.06 -4.47
C THR A 6 47.49 -44.25 -3.29
N LEU A 7 48.22 -43.15 -3.02
CA LEU A 7 47.78 -41.90 -2.40
C LEU A 7 46.62 -41.27 -3.19
N LEU A 8 45.72 -40.54 -2.52
CA LEU A 8 45.22 -39.26 -3.06
C LEU A 8 44.58 -38.40 -1.96
N PHE A 9 45.06 -37.16 -1.92
CA PHE A 9 44.49 -36.02 -1.21
C PHE A 9 43.04 -35.80 -1.63
N SER A 10 42.18 -35.40 -0.69
CA SER A 10 40.98 -34.63 -1.03
C SER A 10 40.80 -33.56 0.03
N ALA A 11 41.07 -32.33 -0.42
CA ALA A 11 40.83 -31.11 0.32
C ALA A 11 39.31 -30.91 0.50
N LEU A 12 38.90 -30.68 1.73
CA LEU A 12 37.54 -30.35 2.08
C LEU A 12 37.30 -28.87 1.73
N LEU A 13 36.62 -28.61 0.61
CA LEU A 13 36.20 -27.26 0.22
C LEU A 13 34.95 -26.90 1.04
N THR A 14 35.06 -25.90 1.90
CA THR A 14 33.93 -25.29 2.60
C THR A 14 32.99 -24.62 1.59
N LEU A 15 31.77 -25.13 1.44
CA LEU A 15 30.72 -24.46 0.69
C LEU A 15 30.34 -23.17 1.43
N ALA A 16 30.57 -22.04 0.77
CA ALA A 16 30.02 -20.76 1.17
C ALA A 16 28.49 -20.82 1.13
N SER A 17 27.83 -20.46 2.23
CA SER A 17 26.39 -20.18 2.27
C SER A 17 26.11 -18.92 1.43
N MET A 18 25.99 -19.08 0.12
CA MET A 18 25.34 -18.07 -0.71
C MET A 18 23.85 -18.12 -0.35
N SER A 19 23.40 -17.15 0.43
CA SER A 19 21.98 -16.76 0.41
C SER A 19 21.70 -16.35 -1.03
N LEU A 20 21.18 -17.29 -1.81
CA LEU A 20 20.61 -17.00 -3.11
C LEU A 20 19.48 -16.02 -2.83
N TYR A 21 19.62 -14.83 -3.43
CA TYR A 21 18.60 -13.84 -3.67
C TYR A 21 17.21 -14.42 -3.46
N ALA A 22 16.43 -13.85 -2.54
CA ALA A 22 14.99 -14.03 -2.56
C ALA A 22 14.57 -13.80 -4.01
N ALA A 23 14.21 -14.89 -4.70
CA ALA A 23 13.67 -14.80 -6.03
C ALA A 23 12.51 -13.81 -5.94
N ASP A 24 12.38 -12.96 -6.94
CA ASP A 24 11.21 -12.11 -7.12
C ASP A 24 9.99 -13.05 -7.11
N GLU A 25 9.36 -13.22 -5.95
CA GLU A 25 8.23 -14.10 -5.80
C GLU A 25 7.16 -13.54 -6.74
N PRO A 26 6.67 -14.32 -7.71
CA PRO A 26 5.74 -13.82 -8.68
C PRO A 26 4.56 -13.22 -7.92
N SER A 27 4.32 -11.92 -8.14
CA SER A 27 3.18 -11.26 -7.52
C SER A 27 1.91 -11.97 -7.99
N VAL A 28 1.19 -12.61 -7.07
CA VAL A 28 -0.03 -13.37 -7.38
C VAL A 28 -1.24 -12.80 -6.65
N LEU A 29 -2.40 -12.82 -7.32
CA LEU A 29 -3.70 -12.59 -6.71
C LEU A 29 -4.27 -13.94 -6.26
N VAL A 30 -4.62 -14.06 -4.98
CA VAL A 30 -5.34 -15.23 -4.44
C VAL A 30 -6.77 -14.83 -4.10
N ILE A 31 -7.74 -15.54 -4.70
CA ILE A 31 -9.17 -15.39 -4.42
C ILE A 31 -9.63 -16.63 -3.68
N VAL A 32 -10.13 -16.47 -2.46
CA VAL A 32 -10.71 -17.56 -1.66
C VAL A 32 -12.23 -17.49 -1.76
N PHE A 33 -12.84 -18.59 -2.21
CA PHE A 33 -14.28 -18.72 -2.42
C PHE A 33 -14.95 -19.30 -1.18
N LYS A 34 -16.25 -19.04 -1.04
CA LYS A 34 -17.03 -19.47 0.15
C LYS A 34 -17.16 -20.99 0.30
N ASP A 35 -16.99 -21.72 -0.79
CA ASP A 35 -16.91 -23.18 -0.83
C ASP A 35 -15.52 -23.71 -0.41
N GLY A 36 -14.57 -22.82 -0.09
CA GLY A 36 -13.22 -23.16 0.30
C GLY A 36 -12.24 -23.33 -0.87
N HIS A 37 -12.71 -23.24 -2.11
CA HIS A 37 -11.82 -23.24 -3.28
C HIS A 37 -10.97 -21.96 -3.29
N GLN A 38 -9.73 -22.09 -3.76
CA GLN A 38 -8.83 -20.96 -3.95
C GLN A 38 -8.42 -20.88 -5.40
N GLN A 39 -8.43 -19.67 -5.96
CA GLN A 39 -7.90 -19.40 -7.28
C GLN A 39 -6.70 -18.46 -7.16
N THR A 40 -5.55 -18.91 -7.66
CA THR A 40 -4.33 -18.12 -7.74
C THR A 40 -4.11 -17.67 -9.17
N VAL A 41 -3.86 -16.37 -9.38
CA VAL A 41 -3.63 -15.77 -10.70
C VAL A 41 -2.32 -14.98 -10.66
N SER A 42 -1.43 -15.22 -11.62
CA SER A 42 -0.22 -14.42 -11.81
C SER A 42 -0.58 -12.98 -12.19
N MET A 43 -0.01 -11.98 -11.52
CA MET A 43 -0.24 -10.57 -11.86
C MET A 43 0.28 -10.20 -13.25
N ALA A 44 1.26 -10.95 -13.79
CA ALA A 44 1.75 -10.75 -15.16
C ALA A 44 0.69 -11.04 -16.23
N ASP A 45 -0.30 -11.88 -15.90
CA ASP A 45 -1.35 -12.30 -16.84
C ASP A 45 -2.66 -11.50 -16.66
N VAL A 46 -2.70 -10.55 -15.70
CA VAL A 46 -3.90 -9.77 -15.39
C VAL A 46 -3.86 -8.41 -16.08
N SER A 47 -4.75 -8.19 -17.04
CA SER A 47 -4.91 -6.88 -17.69
C SER A 47 -5.89 -5.96 -16.95
N ARG A 48 -6.94 -6.51 -16.33
CA ARG A 48 -7.96 -5.76 -15.58
C ARG A 48 -8.72 -6.68 -14.61
N ILE A 49 -9.13 -6.13 -13.47
CA ILE A 49 -10.07 -6.77 -12.52
C ILE A 49 -11.33 -5.91 -12.42
N GLU A 50 -12.50 -6.49 -12.67
CA GLU A 50 -13.79 -5.81 -12.55
C GLU A 50 -14.66 -6.46 -11.46
N PHE A 51 -15.24 -5.66 -10.58
CA PHE A 51 -16.19 -6.13 -9.56
C PHE A 51 -17.59 -5.58 -9.88
N ARG A 52 -18.48 -6.45 -10.36
CA ARG A 52 -19.90 -6.11 -10.57
C ARG A 52 -20.70 -6.62 -9.38
N THR A 53 -21.39 -5.71 -8.71
CA THR A 53 -22.27 -6.05 -7.60
C THR A 53 -23.71 -5.79 -8.03
N SER A 54 -24.59 -6.78 -7.84
CA SER A 54 -26.02 -6.66 -8.12
C SER A 54 -26.72 -5.66 -7.18
N ASN A 55 -26.12 -5.39 -6.02
CA ASN A 55 -26.60 -4.45 -5.01
C ASN A 55 -25.44 -3.62 -4.44
N GLY A 56 -24.72 -2.86 -5.28
CA GLY A 56 -23.87 -1.70 -4.90
C GLY A 56 -22.80 -1.83 -3.79
N ALA A 57 -22.66 -2.96 -3.10
CA ALA A 57 -22.05 -3.01 -1.76
C ALA A 57 -20.85 -3.98 -1.66
N ALA A 58 -20.60 -4.83 -2.67
CA ALA A 58 -19.50 -5.79 -2.63
C ALA A 58 -18.20 -5.31 -3.29
N SER A 59 -18.09 -4.03 -3.65
CA SER A 59 -16.86 -3.41 -4.14
C SER A 59 -16.25 -2.42 -3.14
N SER A 60 -16.87 -2.17 -1.99
CA SER A 60 -16.52 -1.04 -1.11
C SER A 60 -15.07 -1.04 -0.58
N GLY A 61 -14.45 -2.20 -0.40
CA GLY A 61 -13.04 -2.30 0.01
C GLY A 61 -12.05 -1.86 -1.09
N PHE A 62 -12.14 -2.45 -2.29
CA PHE A 62 -11.23 -2.15 -3.40
C PHE A 62 -11.64 -0.89 -4.21
N ALA A 63 -12.94 -0.65 -4.40
CA ALA A 63 -13.43 0.60 -5.01
C ALA A 63 -13.27 1.79 -4.05
N GLY A 64 -13.35 1.57 -2.74
CA GLY A 64 -13.02 2.55 -1.71
C GLY A 64 -11.53 2.92 -1.74
N HIS A 65 -10.63 1.93 -1.80
CA HIS A 65 -9.20 2.19 -1.96
C HIS A 65 -8.91 2.92 -3.28
N GLY A 66 -9.45 2.43 -4.41
CA GLY A 66 -9.21 2.96 -5.76
C GLY A 66 -9.46 4.45 -5.91
N ARG A 67 -10.53 5.00 -5.31
CA ARG A 67 -10.87 6.43 -5.41
C ARG A 67 -9.89 7.37 -4.69
N PHE A 68 -9.11 6.85 -3.76
CA PHE A 68 -8.11 7.62 -3.02
C PHE A 68 -6.69 7.40 -3.53
N LEU A 69 -6.47 6.46 -4.44
CA LEU A 69 -5.15 6.20 -4.98
C LEU A 69 -4.54 7.41 -5.68
N GLY A 70 -3.21 7.49 -5.58
CA GLY A 70 -2.41 8.46 -6.30
C GLY A 70 -2.01 9.68 -5.47
N ARG A 71 -1.60 10.73 -6.18
CA ARG A 71 -0.99 11.92 -5.60
C ARG A 71 -2.02 13.03 -5.41
N TRP A 72 -2.16 13.48 -4.17
CA TRP A 72 -3.06 14.52 -3.74
C TRP A 72 -2.29 15.79 -3.39
N ARG A 73 -2.71 16.93 -3.93
CA ARG A 73 -2.32 18.25 -3.43
C ARG A 73 -3.25 18.64 -2.30
N VAL A 74 -2.69 18.93 -1.13
CA VAL A 74 -3.44 19.25 0.09
C VAL A 74 -2.90 20.52 0.74
N GLY A 75 -3.76 21.27 1.44
CA GLY A 75 -3.32 22.44 2.20
C GLY A 75 -2.61 22.09 3.50
N ASP A 76 -1.66 22.93 3.92
CA ASP A 76 -0.93 22.80 5.20
C ASP A 76 -1.64 23.47 6.39
N GLY A 77 -2.73 24.20 6.15
CA GLY A 77 -3.45 24.97 7.19
C GLY A 77 -2.89 26.37 7.47
N ALA A 78 -1.72 26.71 6.92
CA ALA A 78 -1.08 28.02 7.00
C ALA A 78 -1.17 28.83 5.69
N GLY A 79 -1.84 28.28 4.67
CA GLY A 79 -2.01 28.90 3.36
C GLY A 79 -1.08 28.35 2.27
N GLY A 80 -0.19 27.42 2.63
CA GLY A 80 0.63 26.66 1.69
C GLY A 80 0.00 25.31 1.33
N HIS A 81 0.75 24.51 0.57
CA HIS A 81 0.34 23.18 0.16
C HIS A 81 1.51 22.21 0.15
N PHE A 82 1.19 20.94 0.31
CA PHE A 82 2.12 19.82 0.16
C PHE A 82 1.42 18.67 -0.57
N PHE A 83 2.15 17.60 -0.84
CA PHE A 83 1.61 16.44 -1.51
C PHE A 83 1.58 15.22 -0.60
N ILE A 84 0.52 14.45 -0.73
CA ILE A 84 0.35 13.12 -0.15
C ILE A 84 0.19 12.14 -1.31
N THR A 85 0.93 11.03 -1.32
CA THR A 85 0.73 9.93 -2.27
C THR A 85 0.21 8.71 -1.53
N LEU A 86 -0.88 8.13 -2.03
CA LEU A 86 -1.50 6.93 -1.49
C LEU A 86 -1.30 5.77 -2.47
N ASP A 87 -0.42 4.84 -2.11
CA ASP A 87 -0.03 3.72 -2.95
C ASP A 87 -0.98 2.53 -2.79
N PRO A 88 -1.18 1.70 -3.84
CA PRO A 88 -2.12 0.57 -3.80
C PRO A 88 -1.84 -0.47 -2.71
N ASN A 89 -0.60 -0.55 -2.24
CA ASN A 89 -0.16 -1.47 -1.19
C ASN A 89 -0.45 -0.98 0.24
N GLY A 90 -1.13 0.16 0.41
CA GLY A 90 -1.43 0.74 1.72
C GLY A 90 -0.30 1.60 2.30
N VAL A 91 0.77 1.86 1.54
CA VAL A 91 1.82 2.82 1.92
C VAL A 91 1.38 4.23 1.56
N ALA A 92 1.67 5.18 2.44
CA ALA A 92 1.49 6.60 2.20
C ALA A 92 2.83 7.32 2.29
N SER A 93 3.02 8.35 1.47
CA SER A 93 4.15 9.28 1.58
C SER A 93 3.69 10.72 1.51
N LYS A 94 4.45 11.64 2.11
CA LYS A 94 4.19 13.09 2.02
C LYS A 94 5.47 13.90 1.82
N THR A 95 5.33 15.08 1.23
CA THR A 95 6.46 15.99 0.96
C THR A 95 6.78 16.95 2.11
N MET A 96 6.10 16.84 3.25
CA MET A 96 6.25 17.72 4.41
C MET A 96 6.16 16.90 5.70
N GLY A 97 7.06 17.10 6.66
CA GLY A 97 7.09 16.32 7.91
C GLY A 97 7.63 14.90 7.70
N ALA A 98 7.08 13.90 8.41
CA ALA A 98 7.46 12.49 8.19
C ALA A 98 7.26 12.07 6.74
N ALA A 99 8.25 11.42 6.13
CA ALA A 99 8.15 11.01 4.73
C ALA A 99 7.22 9.80 4.51
N HIS A 100 6.97 9.01 5.56
CA HIS A 100 6.33 7.69 5.47
C HIS A 100 5.15 7.54 6.43
N GLY A 101 4.19 6.74 5.99
CA GLY A 101 3.01 6.35 6.76
C GLY A 101 2.27 5.19 6.09
N THR A 102 1.14 4.83 6.67
CA THR A 102 0.22 3.81 6.13
C THR A 102 -1.16 4.40 5.96
N TRP A 103 -1.96 3.82 5.08
CA TRP A 103 -3.34 4.25 4.89
C TRP A 103 -4.30 3.11 4.61
N THR A 104 -5.56 3.34 4.97
CA THR A 104 -6.67 2.43 4.71
C THR A 104 -7.94 3.23 4.46
N VAL A 105 -8.97 2.58 3.91
CA VAL A 105 -10.28 3.18 3.75
C VAL A 105 -11.23 2.68 4.82
N THR A 106 -11.78 3.59 5.61
CA THR A 106 -12.75 3.30 6.66
C THR A 106 -13.89 4.31 6.55
N ASP A 107 -15.13 3.84 6.61
CA ASP A 107 -16.33 4.69 6.53
C ASP A 107 -16.39 5.59 5.28
N GLY A 108 -15.76 5.16 4.18
CA GLY A 108 -15.69 5.97 2.96
C GLY A 108 -14.70 7.14 3.04
N GLU A 109 -13.72 7.08 3.93
CA GLU A 109 -12.65 8.07 4.06
C GLU A 109 -11.28 7.36 4.02
N ALA A 110 -10.29 7.97 3.37
CA ALA A 110 -8.91 7.50 3.45
C ALA A 110 -8.31 8.01 4.75
N ARG A 111 -8.05 7.09 5.69
CA ARG A 111 -7.40 7.37 6.98
C ARG A 111 -5.93 7.03 6.85
N ILE A 112 -5.08 7.99 7.16
CA ILE A 112 -3.64 7.94 6.99
C ILE A 112 -3.00 8.12 8.36
N SER A 113 -2.07 7.25 8.71
CA SER A 113 -1.27 7.33 9.92
C SER A 113 0.19 7.54 9.53
N TRP A 114 0.80 8.60 10.05
CA TRP A 114 2.19 8.97 9.79
C TRP A 114 3.11 8.51 10.92
N ASP A 115 4.38 8.26 10.59
CA ASP A 115 5.38 7.80 11.56
C ASP A 115 5.71 8.85 12.65
N ASP A 116 5.42 10.13 12.40
CA ASP A 116 5.54 11.23 13.37
C ASP A 116 4.34 11.31 14.35
N GLY A 117 3.43 10.34 14.28
CA GLY A 117 2.23 10.26 15.11
C GLY A 117 1.08 11.15 14.64
N TRP A 118 1.26 11.96 13.60
CA TRP A 118 0.14 12.68 12.99
C TRP A 118 -0.79 11.71 12.25
N HIS A 119 -2.05 12.09 12.16
CA HIS A 119 -3.00 11.41 11.28
C HIS A 119 -3.64 12.40 10.30
N ASP A 120 -3.92 11.93 9.09
CA ASP A 120 -4.67 12.68 8.09
C ASP A 120 -5.87 11.87 7.59
N VAL A 121 -6.94 12.57 7.24
CA VAL A 121 -8.12 12.00 6.58
C VAL A 121 -8.36 12.72 5.28
N ILE A 122 -8.40 11.99 4.16
CA ILE A 122 -8.91 12.51 2.89
C ILE A 122 -10.33 11.99 2.70
N ARG A 123 -11.29 12.89 2.50
CA ARG A 123 -12.72 12.56 2.41
C ARG A 123 -13.46 13.43 1.41
N ARG A 124 -14.61 12.94 0.95
CA ARG A 124 -15.50 13.71 0.07
C ARG A 124 -16.35 14.66 0.94
N ALA A 125 -16.37 15.94 0.59
CA ALA A 125 -17.17 16.98 1.23
C ALA A 125 -17.98 17.70 0.13
N GLY A 126 -19.25 17.31 -0.03
CA GLY A 126 -20.04 17.72 -1.20
C GLY A 126 -19.37 17.23 -2.50
N ASP A 127 -19.14 18.11 -3.46
CA ASP A 127 -18.50 17.77 -4.74
C ASP A 127 -16.98 17.90 -4.74
N LYS A 128 -16.38 18.21 -3.59
CA LYS A 128 -14.94 18.37 -3.43
C LYS A 128 -14.37 17.31 -2.49
N TYR A 129 -13.05 17.28 -2.40
CA TYR A 129 -12.33 16.54 -1.37
C TYR A 129 -11.68 17.50 -0.40
N GLN A 130 -11.59 17.08 0.85
CA GLN A 130 -10.92 17.80 1.92
C GLN A 130 -9.95 16.87 2.65
N LYS A 131 -8.89 17.48 3.20
CA LYS A 131 -8.00 16.89 4.19
C LYS A 131 -8.37 17.40 5.57
N ALA A 132 -8.50 16.52 6.55
CA ALA A 132 -8.49 16.87 7.97
C ALA A 132 -7.23 16.28 8.62
N ALA A 133 -6.48 17.06 9.40
CA ALA A 133 -5.31 16.56 10.14
C ALA A 133 -5.58 16.52 11.63
N PHE A 134 -4.94 15.57 12.30
CA PHE A 134 -5.09 15.27 13.71
C PHE A 134 -3.69 15.18 14.33
N ALA A 135 -3.47 15.94 15.40
CA ALA A 135 -2.19 16.01 16.08
C ALA A 135 -1.81 14.67 16.75
N PRO A 136 -0.52 14.44 17.03
CA PRO A 136 -0.08 13.25 17.74
C PRO A 136 -0.81 13.07 19.08
N GLY A 137 -1.22 11.82 19.35
CA GLY A 137 -1.97 11.46 20.55
C GLY A 137 -3.48 11.71 20.46
N THR A 138 -3.98 12.22 19.33
CA THR A 138 -5.42 12.31 19.04
C THR A 138 -5.87 11.19 18.11
N SER A 139 -7.16 10.88 18.13
CA SER A 139 -7.79 9.88 17.27
C SER A 139 -8.49 10.52 16.07
N PHE A 140 -8.83 9.71 15.07
CA PHE A 140 -9.61 10.12 13.90
C PHE A 140 -11.01 10.66 14.22
N ASN A 141 -11.52 10.44 15.43
CA ASN A 141 -12.85 10.89 15.87
C ASN A 141 -12.80 12.19 16.69
N ASP A 142 -11.61 12.68 17.01
CA ASP A 142 -11.44 13.94 17.75
C ASP A 142 -11.64 15.16 16.83
N SER A 143 -11.54 16.36 17.39
CA SER A 143 -11.55 17.57 16.56
C SER A 143 -10.25 17.68 15.76
N PRO A 144 -10.32 17.90 14.44
CA PRO A 144 -9.12 18.05 13.62
C PRO A 144 -8.38 19.34 13.97
N SER A 145 -7.05 19.26 13.99
CA SER A 145 -6.16 20.41 14.18
C SER A 145 -6.21 21.39 13.01
N ASN A 146 -6.44 20.89 11.80
CA ASN A 146 -6.77 21.72 10.64
C ASN A 146 -7.60 20.95 9.61
N VAL A 147 -8.38 21.70 8.83
CA VAL A 147 -9.11 21.19 7.65
C VAL A 147 -8.74 22.05 6.46
N ALA A 148 -8.46 21.44 5.32
CA ALA A 148 -8.07 22.11 4.09
C ALA A 148 -8.61 21.38 2.86
N ASP A 149 -8.59 22.04 1.70
CA ASP A 149 -8.95 21.39 0.44
C ASP A 149 -7.93 20.31 0.05
N ALA A 150 -8.43 19.27 -0.64
CA ALA A 150 -7.64 18.20 -1.22
C ALA A 150 -8.03 17.99 -2.68
N VAL A 151 -7.03 17.89 -3.57
CA VAL A 151 -7.26 17.70 -5.01
C VAL A 151 -6.35 16.58 -5.49
N ASN A 152 -6.92 15.55 -6.11
CA ASN A 152 -6.14 14.51 -6.76
C ASN A 152 -5.49 15.09 -8.04
N THR A 153 -4.18 14.91 -8.16
CA THR A 153 -3.33 15.43 -9.24
C THR A 153 -2.67 14.32 -10.04
N SER A 154 -2.97 13.04 -9.74
CA SER A 154 -2.50 11.95 -10.58
C SER A 154 -3.00 12.11 -12.01
N PRO A 155 -2.20 11.70 -13.02
CA PRO A 155 -2.70 11.62 -14.39
C PRO A 155 -3.93 10.72 -14.38
N GLN A 156 -5.07 11.25 -14.81
CA GLN A 156 -6.26 10.44 -15.02
C GLN A 156 -5.89 9.43 -16.13
N PRO A 157 -6.13 8.12 -15.97
CA PRO A 157 -5.89 7.18 -17.06
C PRO A 157 -6.73 7.63 -18.26
N ASN A 158 -6.04 7.90 -19.38
CA ASN A 158 -6.63 8.25 -20.67
C ASN A 158 -7.50 7.10 -21.21
#